data_AF-A0A947UV72-F1
#
_entry.id   AF-A0A947UV72-F1
#
_cell.length_a   1.000
_cell.length_b   1.000
_cell.length_c   1.000
_cell.angle_alpha   90.00
_cell.angle_beta   90.00
_cell.angle_gamma   90.00
#
_symmetry.space_group_name_H-M   'P 1'
#
loop_
_entity.id
_entity.type
_entity.pdbx_description
1 polymer ?
#
loop_
_entity_poly.entity_id
_entity_poly.type
_entity_poly.pdbx_seq_one_letter_code
_entity_poly.pdbx_strand_id
1 'polypeptide(L)' 'ITGNGDVLEPELGIAAIGSGGAFAQSAAVALLQNTDLPPLEIVKKSLTIAGDICIYSNQNHVIETL' A
#
# COMPACT_ATOMS: atom_id res chain seq x y z
N ILE A 1 11.76 -4.61 4.94
CA ILE A 1 12.62 -5.57 4.20
C ILE A 1 13.22 -6.51 5.23
N THR A 2 13.12 -7.82 4.99
CA THR A 2 13.41 -8.87 5.98
C THR A 2 14.90 -8.97 6.36
N GLY A 3 15.80 -8.34 5.60
CA GLY A 3 17.24 -8.35 5.85
C GLY A 3 17.91 -9.72 5.62
N ASN A 4 17.13 -10.73 5.21
CA ASN A 4 17.56 -12.12 5.07
C ASN A 4 18.07 -12.49 3.67
N GLY A 5 18.07 -11.53 2.73
CA GLY A 5 18.38 -11.80 1.32
C GLY A 5 17.18 -12.28 0.50
N ASP A 6 15.95 -12.15 1.01
CA ASP A 6 14.74 -12.48 0.28
C ASP A 6 14.50 -11.51 -0.89
N VAL A 7 14.22 -12.05 -2.06
CA VAL A 7 13.78 -11.31 -3.24
C VAL A 7 12.34 -11.70 -3.53
N LEU A 8 11.44 -10.73 -3.51
CA LEU A 8 10.01 -10.94 -3.69
C LEU A 8 9.52 -10.09 -4.85
N GLU A 9 8.94 -10.75 -5.85
CA GLU A 9 8.19 -10.09 -6.91
C GLU A 9 6.71 -10.01 -6.49
N PRO A 10 6.10 -8.81 -6.45
CA PRO A 10 4.73 -8.67 -5.98
C PRO A 10 3.71 -9.15 -7.02
N GLU A 11 2.74 -9.92 -6.58
CA GLU A 11 1.57 -10.24 -7.41
C GLU A 11 0.78 -8.94 -7.70
N LEU A 12 0.28 -8.79 -8.93
CA LEU A 12 -0.46 -7.60 -9.40
C LEU A 12 0.35 -6.28 -9.40
N GLY A 13 1.67 -6.33 -9.21
CA GLY A 13 2.50 -5.12 -9.14
C GLY A 13 2.28 -4.28 -7.88
N ILE A 14 1.63 -4.82 -6.84
CA ILE A 14 1.36 -4.14 -5.58
C ILE A 14 2.16 -4.81 -4.46
N ALA A 15 3.01 -4.03 -3.80
CA ALA A 15 3.65 -4.43 -2.54
C ALA A 15 3.45 -3.37 -1.46
N ALA A 16 3.35 -3.83 -0.22
CA ALA A 16 3.36 -2.97 0.96
C ALA A 16 4.21 -3.60 2.05
N ILE A 17 4.90 -2.76 2.83
CA ILE A 17 5.72 -3.17 3.96
C ILE A 17 5.42 -2.27 5.17
N GLY A 18 5.87 -2.70 6.35
CA GLY A 18 5.66 -1.97 7.60
C GLY A 18 4.40 -2.39 8.34
N SER A 19 4.14 -1.74 9.47
CA SER A 19 3.06 -2.10 10.42
C SER A 19 1.65 -1.98 9.82
N GLY A 20 1.43 -1.03 8.92
CA GLY A 20 0.17 -0.87 8.17
C GLY A 20 0.13 -1.60 6.83
N GLY A 21 1.17 -2.37 6.48
CA GLY A 21 1.37 -2.92 5.13
C GLY A 21 0.20 -3.80 4.66
N ALA A 22 -0.27 -4.71 5.51
CA ALA A 22 -1.36 -5.62 5.14
C ALA A 22 -2.68 -4.88 4.85
N PHE A 23 -2.99 -3.82 5.61
CA PHE A 23 -4.19 -3.01 5.39
C PHE A 23 -4.09 -2.20 4.09
N ALA A 24 -2.93 -1.58 3.86
CA ALA A 24 -2.68 -0.85 2.62
C ALA A 24 -2.75 -1.78 1.40
N GLN A 25 -2.14 -2.96 1.45
CA GLN A 25 -2.16 -3.92 0.34
C GLN A 25 -3.57 -4.42 0.07
N SER A 26 -4.32 -4.78 1.10
CA SER A 26 -5.72 -5.22 0.96
C SER A 26 -6.59 -4.14 0.31
N ALA A 27 -6.47 -2.89 0.76
CA ALA A 27 -7.17 -1.76 0.16
C ALA A 27 -6.76 -1.52 -1.30
N ALA A 28 -5.46 -1.59 -1.59
CA ALA A 28 -4.92 -1.36 -2.94
C ALA A 28 -5.42 -2.42 -3.93
N VAL A 29 -5.43 -3.70 -3.54
CA VAL A 29 -5.96 -4.80 -4.37
C VAL A 29 -7.44 -4.60 -4.63
N ALA A 30 -8.23 -4.25 -3.61
CA ALA A 30 -9.66 -4.01 -3.78
C ALA A 30 -9.93 -2.85 -4.73
N LEU A 31 -9.19 -1.75 -4.62
CA LEU A 31 -9.32 -0.59 -5.51
C LEU A 31 -8.89 -0.91 -6.94
N LEU A 32 -7.77 -1.62 -7.12
CA LEU A 32 -7.28 -2.02 -8.44
C LEU A 32 -8.28 -2.90 -9.19
N GLN A 33 -8.97 -3.81 -8.49
CA GLN A 33 -9.89 -4.76 -9.13
C GLN A 33 -11.28 -4.19 -9.42
N ASN A 34 -11.67 -3.10 -8.75
CA ASN A 34 -13.06 -2.63 -8.76
C ASN A 34 -13.21 -1.17 -9.21
N THR A 35 -12.12 -0.52 -9.62
CA THR A 35 -12.15 0.88 -10.05
C THR A 35 -11.16 1.14 -11.18
N ASP A 36 -11.37 2.22 -11.94
CA ASP A 36 -10.43 2.71 -12.96
C ASP A 36 -9.54 3.83 -12.40
N LEU A 37 -9.24 3.80 -11.10
CA LEU A 37 -8.44 4.85 -10.46
C LEU A 37 -6.98 4.80 -10.96
N PRO A 38 -6.35 5.97 -11.18
CA PRO A 38 -4.93 6.00 -11.49
C PRO A 38 -4.10 5.52 -10.29
N PRO A 39 -2.88 5.00 -10.51
CA PRO A 39 -2.04 4.44 -9.44
C PRO A 39 -1.83 5.37 -8.24
N LEU A 40 -1.63 6.67 -8.48
CA LEU A 40 -1.49 7.69 -7.45
C LEU A 40 -2.69 7.71 -6.47
N GLU A 41 -3.90 7.61 -7.00
CA GLU A 41 -5.13 7.64 -6.20
C GLU A 41 -5.33 6.32 -5.45
N ILE A 42 -4.98 5.18 -6.06
CA ILE A 42 -4.99 3.88 -5.38
C ILE A 42 -4.05 3.91 -4.17
N VAL A 43 -2.80 4.35 -4.35
CA VAL A 43 -1.80 4.44 -3.27
C VAL A 43 -2.28 5.38 -2.17
N LYS A 44 -2.73 6.58 -2.51
CA LYS A 44 -3.19 7.59 -1.54
C LYS A 44 -4.35 7.08 -0.68
N LYS A 45 -5.38 6.49 -1.31
CA LYS A 45 -6.53 5.94 -0.60
C LYS A 45 -6.14 4.75 0.28
N SER A 46 -5.26 3.89 -0.20
CA SER A 46 -4.79 2.71 0.53
C SER A 46 -3.98 3.08 1.78
N LEU A 47 -3.10 4.08 1.67
CA LEU A 47 -2.36 4.62 2.81
C LEU A 47 -3.27 5.33 3.83
N THR A 48 -4.31 6.01 3.36
CA THR A 48 -5.33 6.63 4.23
C THR A 48 -6.05 5.56 5.05
N ILE A 49 -6.52 4.49 4.42
CA ILE A 49 -7.17 3.37 5.11
C ILE A 49 -6.22 2.71 6.12
N ALA A 50 -4.95 2.54 5.75
CA ALA A 50 -3.96 1.96 6.65
C ALA A 50 -3.69 2.85 7.88
N GLY A 51 -3.68 4.17 7.72
CA GLY A 51 -3.52 5.13 8.82
C GLY A 51 -4.75 5.23 9.73
N ASP A 52 -5.95 4.92 9.22
CA ASP A 52 -7.16 4.84 10.03
C ASP A 52 -7.22 3.56 10.89
N ILE A 53 -6.55 2.48 10.48
CA ILE A 53 -6.62 1.16 11.13
C ILE A 53 -5.40 0.86 11.99
N CYS A 54 -4.20 1.15 11.49
CA CYS A 54 -2.95 0.81 12.16
C CYS A 54 -2.50 1.94 13.07
N ILE A 55 -2.46 1.71 14.39
CA ILE A 55 -2.00 2.70 15.39
C ILE A 55 -0.57 3.22 15.16
N TYR A 56 0.23 2.51 14.35
CA TYR A 56 1.61 2.86 14.00
C TYR A 56 1.75 3.52 12.62
N SER A 57 0.63 3.72 11.91
CA SER A 57 0.59 4.45 10.63
C SER A 57 -0.26 5.70 10.83
N ASN A 58 0.14 6.83 10.24
CA ASN A 58 -0.58 8.11 10.39
C ASN A 58 -1.02 8.64 9.01
N GLN A 59 -1.65 9.82 9.01
CA GLN A 59 -2.21 10.46 7.80
C GLN A 59 -1.20 11.31 7.03
N ASN A 60 0.05 11.37 7.45
CA ASN A 60 1.09 12.16 6.78
C ASN A 60 1.79 11.29 5.74
N HIS A 61 1.35 11.39 4.49
CA HIS A 61 1.89 10.58 3.39
C HIS A 61 2.76 11.42 2.45
N VAL A 62 3.90 10.87 2.08
CA VAL A 62 4.71 11.34 0.94
C VAL A 62 4.54 10.31 -0.17
N ILE A 63 4.15 10.75 -1.35
CA ILE A 63 3.91 9.87 -2.50
C ILE A 63 4.76 10.37 -3.67
N GLU A 64 5.58 9.48 -4.19
CA GLU A 64 6.49 9.73 -5.31
C GLU A 64 6.02 8.95 -6.55
N THR A 65 6.24 9.50 -7.73
CA THR A 65 5.92 8.88 -9.03
C THR A 65 7.13 8.91 -9.95
N LEU A 66 7.26 7.92 -10.84
CA LEU A 66 8.33 7.85 -11.85
C LEU A 66 8.04 8.78 -13.04
#